data_AF-A0A7V6MYM0-F1
#
_entry.id   AF-A0A7V6MYM0-F1
#
_cell.length_a   1.000
_cell.length_b   1.000
_cell.length_c   1.000
_cell.angle_alpha   90.00
_cell.angle_beta   90.00
_cell.angle_gamma   90.00
#
_symmetry.space_group_name_H-M   'P 1'
#
loop_
_entity.id
_entity.type
_entity.pdbx_description
1 polymer ?
#
loop_
_entity_poly.entity_id
_entity_poly.type
_entity_poly.pdbx_seq_one_letter_code
_entity_poly.pdbx_strand_id
1 'polypeptide(L)'
;MEVYAIPIINGVLPRPDGGVLQGIFLDPFYANMLANAGVGNNIFLFPLSSDDQSPYPVGVLARIEDLWVDSISQDNSTRALFARVIGRERYKTKSFSLSNEVLLALDLERVDIYELRSSGYPVICGAGWHPSGGYTTFSSNRKDVEITIYGFDLETGRDVAIIGHLGKEIEPEKAHTVEHAIIRSLKNYAMCTPKTLRECIERETEELKWSVEIGIAKKLPEVFGVTRSGFCGNPLTQMASYYLSEEFKNQIESGEDILESLTAARSKTVSRLTKEMDISSCKGIRQLQGLKKGMFHDDTPEEMQVLRRVITKFPANPWN
;
A
#
# COMPACT_ATOMS: atom_id res chain seq x y z
N MET A 1 -21.34 17.89 -12.76
CA MET A 1 -21.52 18.18 -11.32
C MET A 1 -20.19 18.68 -10.79
N GLU A 2 -20.19 19.76 -10.00
CA GLU A 2 -19.00 20.33 -9.36
C GLU A 2 -19.14 20.16 -7.85
N VAL A 3 -18.10 19.65 -7.19
CA VAL A 3 -18.13 19.36 -5.74
C VAL A 3 -16.79 19.70 -5.13
N TYR A 4 -16.79 20.21 -3.89
CA TYR A 4 -15.56 20.37 -3.11
C TYR A 4 -14.81 19.05 -3.00
N ALA A 5 -13.53 19.07 -3.36
CA ALA A 5 -12.69 17.89 -3.39
C ALA A 5 -11.64 17.96 -2.30
N ILE A 6 -11.51 16.87 -1.54
CA ILE A 6 -10.58 16.76 -0.42
C ILE A 6 -9.63 15.60 -0.67
N PRO A 7 -8.31 15.89 -0.81
CA PRO A 7 -7.31 14.85 -0.99
C PRO A 7 -7.08 14.10 0.32
N ILE A 8 -6.97 12.78 0.21
CA ILE A 8 -6.69 11.86 1.30
C ILE A 8 -5.37 11.15 1.01
N ILE A 9 -4.35 11.42 1.83
CA ILE A 9 -2.96 10.96 1.59
C ILE A 9 -2.78 9.47 1.87
N ASN A 10 -3.54 8.91 2.83
CA ASN A 10 -3.40 7.53 3.26
C ASN A 10 -4.37 6.56 2.56
N GLY A 11 -5.07 7.01 1.51
CA GLY A 11 -6.05 6.21 0.77
C GLY A 11 -7.27 5.75 1.58
N VAL A 12 -7.48 6.28 2.80
CA VAL A 12 -8.58 5.91 3.69
C VAL A 12 -9.86 6.61 3.24
N LEU A 13 -10.70 5.90 2.48
CA LEU A 13 -11.98 6.41 2.00
C LEU A 13 -13.15 5.68 2.68
N PRO A 14 -14.30 6.34 2.92
CA PRO A 14 -15.48 5.67 3.45
C PRO A 14 -16.02 4.65 2.46
N ARG A 15 -16.63 3.57 2.95
CA ARG A 15 -17.26 2.55 2.10
C ARG A 15 -18.33 3.22 1.22
N PRO A 16 -18.46 2.91 -0.08
CA PRO A 16 -19.65 3.28 -0.83
C PRO A 16 -20.91 2.70 -0.16
N ASP A 17 -22.04 3.39 -0.29
CA ASP A 17 -23.32 3.00 0.28
C ASP A 17 -23.34 2.88 1.82
N GLY A 18 -22.42 3.57 2.52
CA GLY A 18 -22.35 3.56 3.98
C GLY A 18 -20.98 3.95 4.50
N GLY A 19 -20.49 3.26 5.53
CA GLY A 19 -19.13 3.43 6.04
C GLY A 19 -18.90 4.81 6.64
N VAL A 20 -19.25 4.97 7.91
CA VAL A 20 -18.99 6.22 8.63
C VAL A 20 -17.50 6.32 8.96
N LEU A 21 -16.88 7.43 8.58
CA LEU A 21 -15.53 7.78 8.98
C LEU A 21 -15.48 9.12 9.69
N GLN A 22 -14.50 9.27 10.56
CA GLN A 22 -14.14 10.53 11.20
C GLN A 22 -12.73 10.93 10.78
N GLY A 23 -12.58 12.18 10.36
CA GLY A 23 -11.30 12.79 9.99
C GLY A 23 -10.99 14.03 10.82
N ILE A 24 -9.70 14.35 10.91
CA ILE A 24 -9.19 15.56 11.57
C ILE A 24 -8.51 16.42 10.51
N PHE A 25 -8.87 17.70 10.46
CA PHE A 25 -8.39 18.67 9.48
C PHE A 25 -7.66 19.80 10.18
N LEU A 26 -6.34 19.75 10.08
CA LEU A 26 -5.40 20.73 10.63
C LEU A 26 -5.15 21.90 9.69
N ASP A 27 -5.20 21.67 8.39
CA ASP A 27 -4.96 22.68 7.37
C ASP A 27 -6.19 23.61 7.28
N PRO A 28 -6.03 24.92 7.52
CA PRO A 28 -7.11 25.89 7.41
C PRO A 28 -7.80 25.89 6.04
N PHE A 29 -7.06 25.58 4.96
CA PHE A 29 -7.61 25.52 3.61
C PHE A 29 -8.72 24.46 3.51
N TYR A 30 -8.43 23.22 3.88
CA TYR A 30 -9.42 22.14 3.84
C TYR A 30 -10.49 22.26 4.93
N ALA A 31 -10.14 22.80 6.11
CA ALA A 31 -11.11 23.06 7.17
C ALA A 31 -12.16 24.09 6.73
N ASN A 32 -11.74 25.19 6.10
CA ASN A 32 -12.65 26.20 5.57
C ASN A 32 -13.52 25.64 4.45
N MET A 33 -12.95 24.81 3.56
CA MET A 33 -13.74 24.14 2.52
C MET A 33 -14.85 23.26 3.10
N LEU A 34 -14.56 22.47 4.13
CA LEU A 34 -15.55 21.63 4.82
C LEU A 34 -16.63 22.46 5.51
N ALA A 35 -16.24 23.54 6.20
CA ALA A 35 -17.17 24.45 6.83
C ALA A 35 -18.09 25.13 5.82
N ASN A 36 -17.55 25.55 4.67
CA ASN A 36 -18.31 26.15 3.56
C ASN A 36 -19.23 25.15 2.88
N ALA A 37 -18.81 23.89 2.74
CA ALA A 37 -19.66 22.81 2.25
C ALA A 37 -20.87 22.63 3.20
N GLY A 38 -20.62 22.58 4.52
CA GLY A 38 -21.65 22.49 5.54
C GLY A 38 -22.24 21.09 5.71
N VAL A 39 -22.79 20.83 6.91
CA VAL A 39 -23.44 19.57 7.26
C VAL A 39 -24.62 19.28 6.33
N GLY A 40 -24.76 18.04 5.89
CA GLY A 40 -25.80 17.58 4.97
C GLY A 40 -25.41 17.63 3.49
N ASN A 41 -24.37 18.38 3.12
CA ASN A 41 -23.89 18.47 1.74
C ASN A 41 -22.83 17.40 1.42
N ASN A 42 -22.59 17.20 0.13
CA ASN A 42 -21.63 16.23 -0.37
C ASN A 42 -20.26 16.86 -0.61
N ILE A 43 -19.23 16.06 -0.39
CA ILE A 43 -17.83 16.32 -0.71
C ILE A 43 -17.25 15.13 -1.48
N PHE A 44 -16.25 15.37 -2.31
CA PHE A 44 -15.55 14.33 -3.04
C PHE A 44 -14.22 14.02 -2.34
N LEU A 45 -14.13 12.85 -1.71
CA LEU A 45 -12.91 12.37 -1.08
C LEU A 45 -12.13 11.53 -2.09
N PHE A 46 -10.88 11.88 -2.36
CA PHE A 46 -10.07 11.19 -3.36
C PHE A 46 -8.63 10.94 -2.88
N PRO A 47 -7.96 9.87 -3.34
CA PRO A 47 -6.60 9.59 -2.94
C PRO A 47 -5.62 10.60 -3.55
N LEU A 48 -4.72 11.13 -2.73
CA LEU A 48 -3.49 11.77 -3.20
C LEU A 48 -2.37 10.75 -3.10
N SER A 49 -1.98 10.18 -4.24
CA SER A 49 -0.98 9.10 -4.27
C SER A 49 0.37 9.64 -3.79
N SER A 50 0.89 9.08 -2.70
CA SER A 50 2.22 9.41 -2.19
C SER A 50 3.34 9.01 -3.16
N ASP A 51 3.09 7.98 -3.98
CA ASP A 51 4.05 7.51 -4.98
C ASP A 51 4.09 8.41 -6.21
N ASP A 52 2.93 8.83 -6.70
CA ASP A 52 2.83 9.67 -7.90
C ASP A 52 2.94 11.16 -7.60
N GLN A 53 2.85 11.54 -6.33
CA GLN A 53 2.68 12.92 -5.88
C GLN A 53 1.58 13.65 -6.65
N SER A 54 0.51 12.93 -7.01
CA SER A 54 -0.57 13.45 -7.84
C SER A 54 -1.94 12.90 -7.45
N PRO A 55 -3.02 13.65 -7.73
CA PRO A 55 -4.39 13.21 -7.51
C PRO A 55 -4.73 11.93 -8.28
N TYR A 56 -5.29 10.95 -7.60
CA TYR A 56 -5.99 9.85 -8.27
C TYR A 56 -7.43 10.27 -8.57
N PRO A 57 -7.90 10.19 -9.83
CA PRO A 57 -9.17 10.79 -10.23
C PRO A 57 -10.41 10.01 -9.77
N VAL A 58 -10.26 8.85 -9.13
CA VAL A 58 -11.37 8.05 -8.63
C VAL A 58 -11.42 8.13 -7.11
N GLY A 59 -12.58 8.46 -6.58
CA GLY A 59 -12.80 8.67 -5.15
C GLY A 59 -14.21 8.26 -4.72
N VAL A 60 -14.60 8.70 -3.53
CA VAL A 60 -15.92 8.48 -2.95
C VAL A 60 -16.60 9.81 -2.73
N LEU A 61 -17.80 9.97 -3.27
CA LEU A 61 -18.69 11.05 -2.87
C LEU A 61 -19.22 10.71 -1.47
N ALA A 62 -18.99 11.59 -0.50
CA ALA A 62 -19.39 11.40 0.88
C ALA A 62 -20.26 12.56 1.34
N ARG A 63 -21.27 12.27 2.18
CA ARG A 63 -22.07 13.32 2.83
C ARG A 63 -21.46 13.67 4.17
N ILE A 64 -21.33 14.97 4.46
CA ILE A 64 -20.95 15.46 5.78
C ILE A 64 -22.11 15.20 6.74
N GLU A 65 -21.90 14.37 7.75
CA GLU A 65 -22.87 14.11 8.81
C GLU A 65 -22.74 15.08 9.98
N ASP A 66 -21.51 15.46 10.32
CA ASP A 66 -21.25 16.37 11.44
C ASP A 66 -19.91 17.11 11.25
N LEU A 67 -19.82 18.30 11.84
CA LEU A 67 -18.63 19.16 11.87
C LEU A 67 -18.52 19.83 13.23
N TRP A 68 -17.37 19.69 13.88
CA TRP A 68 -17.11 20.38 15.15
C TRP A 68 -15.64 20.74 15.29
N VAL A 69 -15.32 21.72 16.12
CA VAL A 69 -13.95 22.15 16.40
C VAL A 69 -13.59 21.76 17.81
N ASP A 70 -12.55 20.94 17.95
CA ASP A 70 -12.07 20.45 19.24
C ASP A 70 -10.54 20.55 19.36
N SER A 71 -10.03 20.43 20.58
CA SER A 71 -8.60 20.36 20.89
C SER A 71 -8.04 18.97 20.57
N ILE A 72 -6.86 18.93 19.94
CA ILE A 72 -6.17 17.68 19.56
C ILE A 72 -5.08 17.33 20.58
N SER A 73 -4.69 18.28 21.42
CA SER A 73 -3.63 18.16 22.42
C SER A 73 -4.18 18.43 23.82
N GLN A 74 -3.61 17.77 24.83
CA GLN A 74 -4.04 17.90 26.23
C GLN A 74 -3.83 19.30 26.82
N ASP A 75 -2.93 20.09 26.21
CA ASP A 75 -2.67 21.48 26.58
C ASP A 75 -3.68 22.48 25.94
N ASN A 76 -4.65 21.98 25.15
CA ASN A 76 -5.66 22.75 24.42
C ASN A 76 -5.11 23.84 23.49
N SER A 77 -3.82 23.81 23.16
CA SER A 77 -3.17 24.83 22.33
C SER A 77 -3.52 24.69 20.85
N THR A 78 -3.77 23.47 20.40
CA THR A 78 -4.05 23.17 18.99
C THR A 78 -5.50 22.71 18.83
N ARG A 79 -6.29 23.50 18.10
CA ARG A 79 -7.66 23.17 17.71
C ARG A 79 -7.69 22.73 16.24
N ALA A 80 -8.47 21.71 15.93
CA ALA A 80 -8.75 21.29 14.55
C ALA A 80 -10.24 21.16 14.30
N LEU A 81 -10.60 21.21 13.02
CA LEU A 81 -11.91 20.81 12.56
C LEU A 81 -11.96 19.28 12.48
N PHE A 82 -12.93 18.69 13.14
CA PHE A 82 -13.29 17.29 13.00
C PHE A 82 -14.49 17.20 12.06
N ALA A 83 -14.48 16.20 11.19
CA ALA A 83 -15.59 15.92 10.31
C ALA A 83 -15.97 14.46 10.39
N ARG A 84 -17.27 14.20 10.56
CA ARG A 84 -17.86 12.87 10.40
C ARG A 84 -18.55 12.81 9.04
N VAL A 85 -18.22 11.80 8.26
CA VAL A 85 -18.70 11.64 6.88
C VAL A 85 -19.21 10.23 6.65
N ILE A 86 -20.20 10.09 5.78
CA ILE A 86 -20.72 8.79 5.33
C ILE A 86 -20.58 8.69 3.81
N GLY A 87 -20.02 7.58 3.33
CA GLY A 87 -19.86 7.32 1.91
C GLY A 87 -21.19 7.11 1.20
N ARG A 88 -21.28 7.61 -0.04
CA ARG A 88 -22.45 7.45 -0.92
C ARG A 88 -22.13 6.53 -2.07
N GLU A 89 -21.32 6.98 -3.00
CA GLU A 89 -21.03 6.24 -4.22
C GLU A 89 -19.60 6.55 -4.67
N ARG A 90 -19.06 5.73 -5.55
CA ARG A 90 -17.80 6.05 -6.23
C ARG A 90 -18.03 6.94 -7.43
N TYR A 91 -17.13 7.89 -7.60
CA TYR A 91 -17.10 8.76 -8.75
C TYR A 91 -15.67 8.87 -9.29
N LYS A 92 -15.60 9.10 -10.61
CA LYS A 92 -14.39 9.53 -11.30
C LYS A 92 -14.57 10.98 -11.70
N THR A 93 -13.60 11.83 -11.39
CA THR A 93 -13.55 13.19 -11.92
C THR A 93 -12.73 13.24 -13.20
N LYS A 94 -13.11 14.14 -14.12
CA LYS A 94 -12.35 14.40 -15.34
C LYS A 94 -11.16 15.32 -15.08
N SER A 95 -11.31 16.28 -14.18
CA SER A 95 -10.30 17.29 -13.87
C SER A 95 -10.55 17.92 -12.50
N PHE A 96 -9.46 18.43 -11.93
CA PHE A 96 -9.51 19.24 -10.71
C PHE A 96 -9.31 20.71 -11.07
N SER A 97 -10.01 21.59 -10.37
CA SER A 97 -9.79 23.04 -10.44
C SER A 97 -9.37 23.55 -9.07
N LEU A 98 -8.22 24.19 -9.00
CA LEU A 98 -7.67 24.76 -7.77
C LEU A 98 -7.66 26.28 -7.89
N SER A 99 -8.18 26.93 -6.86
CA SER A 99 -8.07 28.38 -6.64
C SER A 99 -7.48 28.63 -5.25
N ASN A 100 -7.26 29.90 -4.90
CA ASN A 100 -6.69 30.27 -3.59
C ASN A 100 -7.58 29.87 -2.40
N GLU A 101 -8.88 29.60 -2.63
CA GLU A 101 -9.85 29.37 -1.56
C GLU A 101 -10.46 27.95 -1.60
N VAL A 102 -10.47 27.30 -2.77
CA VAL A 102 -11.19 26.04 -2.97
C VAL A 102 -10.49 25.11 -3.95
N LEU A 103 -10.63 23.81 -3.69
CA LEU A 103 -10.35 22.73 -4.62
C LEU A 103 -11.66 22.06 -5.04
N LEU A 104 -11.92 21.99 -6.34
CA LEU A 104 -13.13 21.43 -6.93
C LEU A 104 -12.82 20.22 -7.81
N ALA A 105 -13.65 19.19 -7.71
CA ALA A 105 -13.72 18.11 -8.69
C ALA A 105 -14.79 18.45 -9.73
N LEU A 106 -14.41 18.45 -11.00
CA LEU A 106 -15.27 18.79 -12.13
C LEU A 106 -15.68 17.53 -12.90
N ASP A 107 -16.85 17.59 -13.53
CA ASP A 107 -17.38 16.52 -14.39
C ASP A 107 -17.31 15.13 -13.73
N LEU A 108 -17.91 15.01 -12.53
CA LEU A 108 -17.99 13.75 -11.81
C LEU A 108 -18.91 12.75 -12.52
N GLU A 109 -18.36 11.58 -12.85
CA GLU A 109 -19.06 10.43 -13.44
C GLU A 109 -19.13 9.29 -12.42
N ARG A 110 -20.33 8.73 -12.21
CA ARG A 110 -20.52 7.61 -11.27
C ARG A 110 -19.75 6.39 -11.78
N VAL A 111 -19.10 5.67 -10.87
CA VAL A 111 -18.36 4.44 -11.15
C VAL A 111 -18.98 3.28 -10.38
N ASP A 112 -19.60 2.34 -11.09
CA ASP A 112 -20.07 1.08 -10.52
C ASP A 112 -19.02 -0.02 -10.71
N ILE A 113 -18.47 -0.52 -9.60
CA ILE A 113 -17.40 -1.53 -9.64
C ILE A 113 -17.89 -2.88 -10.15
N TYR A 114 -19.17 -3.22 -9.95
CA TYR A 114 -19.73 -4.49 -10.40
C TYR A 114 -20.01 -4.44 -11.91
N GLU A 115 -20.47 -3.30 -12.41
CA GLU A 115 -20.61 -3.05 -13.85
C GLU A 115 -19.24 -3.08 -14.57
N LEU A 116 -18.21 -2.49 -13.96
CA LEU A 116 -16.84 -2.59 -14.48
C LEU A 116 -16.37 -4.05 -14.54
N ARG A 117 -16.59 -4.82 -13.47
CA ARG A 117 -16.21 -6.24 -13.43
C ARG A 117 -16.96 -7.06 -14.48
N SER A 118 -18.27 -6.84 -14.64
CA SER A 118 -19.09 -7.57 -15.62
C SER A 118 -18.77 -7.21 -17.08
N SER A 119 -18.31 -5.98 -17.32
CA SER A 119 -17.81 -5.52 -18.63
C SER A 119 -16.35 -5.92 -18.93
N GLY A 120 -15.72 -6.74 -18.08
CA GLY A 120 -14.37 -7.26 -18.30
C GLY A 120 -13.24 -6.35 -17.82
N TYR A 121 -13.56 -5.36 -16.98
CA TYR A 121 -12.58 -4.51 -16.29
C TYR A 121 -12.56 -4.85 -14.78
N PRO A 122 -11.77 -5.85 -14.37
CA PRO A 122 -11.78 -6.31 -12.99
C PRO A 122 -11.16 -5.27 -12.05
N VAL A 123 -11.71 -5.16 -10.84
CA VAL A 123 -11.26 -4.19 -9.85
C VAL A 123 -11.49 -4.72 -8.43
N ILE A 124 -10.57 -4.39 -7.51
CA ILE A 124 -10.74 -4.57 -6.07
C ILE A 124 -10.92 -3.18 -5.45
N CYS A 125 -12.00 -2.99 -4.71
CA CYS A 125 -12.33 -1.77 -3.98
C CYS A 125 -11.63 -1.77 -2.61
N GLY A 126 -10.82 -0.75 -2.35
CA GLY A 126 -10.16 -0.49 -1.08
C GLY A 126 -10.89 0.50 -0.17
N ALA A 127 -12.08 0.98 -0.56
CA ALA A 127 -12.83 1.93 0.26
C ALA A 127 -13.59 1.20 1.38
N GLY A 128 -13.55 1.77 2.59
CA GLY A 128 -14.17 1.23 3.79
C GLY A 128 -13.31 0.25 4.58
N TRP A 129 -12.12 -0.13 4.11
CA TRP A 129 -11.21 -0.99 4.86
C TRP A 129 -9.77 -0.58 4.60
N HIS A 130 -8.85 -0.98 5.47
CA HIS A 130 -7.42 -0.70 5.32
C HIS A 130 -6.61 -2.00 5.29
N PRO A 131 -5.89 -2.31 4.21
CA PRO A 131 -5.04 -3.49 4.16
C PRO A 131 -3.84 -3.31 5.09
N SER A 132 -3.62 -4.29 5.95
CA SER A 132 -2.52 -4.28 6.93
C SER A 132 -1.34 -5.16 6.50
N GLY A 133 -1.62 -6.23 5.76
CA GLY A 133 -0.62 -7.16 5.24
C GLY A 133 -1.24 -8.22 4.35
N GLY A 134 -0.42 -9.19 3.98
CA GLY A 134 -0.85 -10.35 3.20
C GLY A 134 0.09 -11.52 3.41
N TYR A 135 -0.26 -12.63 2.78
CA TYR A 135 0.65 -13.75 2.57
C TYR A 135 0.23 -14.53 1.32
N THR A 136 1.24 -15.14 0.70
CA THR A 136 1.08 -16.03 -0.46
C THR A 136 1.37 -17.45 -0.01
N THR A 137 0.41 -18.35 -0.23
CA THR A 137 0.61 -19.78 -0.03
C THR A 137 0.64 -20.49 -1.38
N PHE A 138 1.33 -21.62 -1.42
CA PHE A 138 1.36 -22.47 -2.58
C PHE A 138 1.32 -23.94 -2.14
N SER A 139 0.58 -24.75 -2.87
CA SER A 139 0.54 -26.20 -2.63
C SER A 139 1.90 -26.85 -2.89
N SER A 140 2.07 -28.09 -2.44
CA SER A 140 3.34 -28.85 -2.54
C SER A 140 3.88 -28.97 -3.97
N ASN A 141 3.02 -28.89 -4.99
CA ASN A 141 3.42 -28.92 -6.41
C ASN A 141 3.64 -27.52 -7.02
N ARG A 142 3.54 -26.44 -6.22
CA ARG A 142 3.65 -25.02 -6.59
C ARG A 142 2.71 -24.57 -7.73
N LYS A 143 1.65 -25.34 -8.01
CA LYS A 143 0.69 -25.08 -9.11
C LYS A 143 -0.64 -24.52 -8.65
N ASP A 144 -0.83 -24.45 -7.34
CA ASP A 144 -2.01 -23.86 -6.74
C ASP A 144 -1.53 -22.76 -5.81
N VAL A 145 -1.59 -21.53 -6.33
CA VAL A 145 -1.15 -20.33 -5.63
C VAL A 145 -2.37 -19.60 -5.11
N GLU A 146 -2.34 -19.26 -3.82
CA GLU A 146 -3.35 -18.48 -3.14
C GLU A 146 -2.72 -17.25 -2.52
N ILE A 147 -3.37 -16.11 -2.69
CA ILE A 147 -2.97 -14.86 -2.04
C ILE A 147 -4.08 -14.46 -1.08
N THR A 148 -3.73 -14.23 0.17
CA THR A 148 -4.61 -13.63 1.18
C THR A 148 -4.12 -12.22 1.49
N ILE A 149 -5.04 -11.25 1.47
CA ILE A 149 -4.77 -9.88 1.91
C ILE A 149 -5.73 -9.57 3.05
N TYR A 150 -5.19 -9.23 4.20
CA TYR A 150 -5.95 -8.99 5.43
C TYR A 150 -5.79 -7.55 5.91
N GLY A 151 -6.78 -7.07 6.63
CA GLY A 151 -6.88 -5.70 7.11
C GLY A 151 -8.03 -5.56 8.08
N PHE A 152 -8.48 -4.32 8.27
CA PHE A 152 -9.60 -4.03 9.14
C PHE A 152 -10.61 -3.12 8.45
N ASP A 153 -11.89 -3.35 8.74
CA ASP A 153 -12.98 -2.45 8.41
C ASP A 153 -12.78 -1.12 9.16
N LEU A 154 -12.77 -0.01 8.43
CA LEU A 154 -12.50 1.31 8.97
C LEU A 154 -13.63 1.82 9.87
N GLU A 155 -14.86 1.34 9.68
CA GLU A 155 -16.03 1.74 10.47
C GLU A 155 -16.10 0.98 11.79
N THR A 156 -15.88 -0.35 11.74
CA THR A 156 -16.09 -1.22 12.91
C THR A 156 -14.80 -1.67 13.61
N GLY A 157 -13.64 -1.49 12.97
CA GLY A 157 -12.36 -1.99 13.45
C GLY A 157 -12.20 -3.51 13.40
N ARG A 158 -13.16 -4.23 12.79
CA ARG A 158 -13.12 -5.70 12.70
C ARG A 158 -12.17 -6.15 11.60
N ASP A 159 -11.53 -7.30 11.83
CA ASP A 159 -10.68 -7.94 10.83
C ASP A 159 -11.51 -8.35 9.59
N VAL A 160 -10.93 -8.10 8.42
CA VAL A 160 -11.49 -8.45 7.13
C VAL A 160 -10.37 -8.96 6.21
N ALA A 161 -10.72 -9.78 5.22
CA ALA A 161 -9.75 -10.29 4.26
C ALA A 161 -10.36 -10.52 2.87
N ILE A 162 -9.51 -10.49 1.86
CA ILE A 162 -9.82 -10.98 0.51
C ILE A 162 -8.85 -12.11 0.17
N ILE A 163 -9.38 -13.16 -0.45
CA ILE A 163 -8.60 -14.33 -0.85
C ILE A 163 -8.76 -14.50 -2.36
N GLY A 164 -7.63 -14.67 -3.06
CA GLY A 164 -7.58 -14.91 -4.49
C GLY A 164 -6.89 -16.24 -4.78
N HIS A 165 -7.63 -17.19 -5.36
CA HIS A 165 -7.08 -18.47 -5.82
C HIS A 165 -6.59 -18.32 -7.27
N LEU A 166 -5.28 -18.12 -7.42
CA LEU A 166 -4.65 -17.83 -8.71
C LEU A 166 -4.33 -19.09 -9.53
N GLY A 167 -4.25 -20.26 -8.89
CA GLY A 167 -3.90 -21.50 -9.59
C GLY A 167 -2.53 -21.37 -10.28
N LYS A 168 -2.52 -21.45 -11.62
CA LYS A 168 -1.32 -21.37 -12.47
C LYS A 168 -1.24 -20.09 -13.31
N GLU A 169 -2.00 -19.05 -12.95
CA GLU A 169 -2.00 -17.81 -13.74
C GLU A 169 -0.63 -17.12 -13.72
N ILE A 170 0.12 -17.25 -12.61
CA ILE A 170 1.44 -16.66 -12.41
C ILE A 170 2.32 -17.60 -11.54
N GLU A 171 3.63 -17.47 -11.68
CA GLU A 171 4.61 -18.21 -10.87
C GLU A 171 4.63 -17.73 -9.40
N PRO A 172 5.06 -18.57 -8.44
CA PRO A 172 5.04 -18.23 -7.01
C PRO A 172 5.77 -16.93 -6.63
N GLU A 173 6.95 -16.66 -7.18
CA GLU A 173 7.71 -15.43 -6.92
C GLU A 173 6.96 -14.20 -7.42
N LYS A 174 6.29 -14.35 -8.57
CA LYS A 174 5.44 -13.30 -9.13
C LYS A 174 4.21 -13.09 -8.25
N ALA A 175 3.60 -14.15 -7.74
CA ALA A 175 2.44 -14.06 -6.87
C ALA A 175 2.74 -13.30 -5.58
N HIS A 176 3.89 -13.55 -4.95
CA HIS A 176 4.32 -12.79 -3.79
C HIS A 176 4.52 -11.29 -4.12
N THR A 177 5.06 -11.00 -5.32
CA THR A 177 5.15 -9.62 -5.81
C THR A 177 3.76 -8.99 -6.05
N VAL A 178 2.81 -9.76 -6.59
CA VAL A 178 1.42 -9.33 -6.81
C VAL A 178 0.70 -9.04 -5.49
N GLU A 179 0.89 -9.87 -4.46
CA GLU A 179 0.34 -9.65 -3.12
C GLU A 179 0.72 -8.25 -2.60
N HIS A 180 2.02 -7.95 -2.61
CA HIS A 180 2.54 -6.65 -2.19
C HIS A 180 1.99 -5.51 -3.05
N ALA A 181 1.95 -5.70 -4.36
CA ALA A 181 1.46 -4.68 -5.28
C ALA A 181 -0.04 -4.40 -5.12
N ILE A 182 -0.87 -5.39 -4.79
CA ILE A 182 -2.28 -5.16 -4.46
C ILE A 182 -2.39 -4.36 -3.15
N ILE A 183 -1.64 -4.73 -2.11
CA ILE A 183 -1.64 -3.99 -0.83
C ILE A 183 -1.25 -2.53 -1.07
N ARG A 184 -0.16 -2.30 -1.81
CA ARG A 184 0.32 -0.95 -2.17
C ARG A 184 -0.73 -0.17 -2.95
N SER A 185 -1.36 -0.79 -3.93
CA SER A 185 -2.41 -0.19 -4.77
C SER A 185 -3.62 0.23 -3.93
N LEU A 186 -4.06 -0.63 -3.02
CA LEU A 186 -5.18 -0.34 -2.12
C LEU A 186 -4.84 0.77 -1.11
N LYS A 187 -3.62 0.80 -0.55
CA LYS A 187 -3.18 1.89 0.35
C LYS A 187 -3.07 3.24 -0.37
N ASN A 188 -2.58 3.27 -1.61
CA ASN A 188 -2.32 4.52 -2.33
C ASN A 188 -3.55 5.07 -3.07
N TYR A 189 -4.40 4.19 -3.61
CA TYR A 189 -5.49 4.58 -4.51
C TYR A 189 -6.88 4.21 -3.99
N ALA A 190 -6.97 3.55 -2.84
CA ALA A 190 -8.20 2.90 -2.37
C ALA A 190 -8.83 1.97 -3.42
N MET A 191 -8.06 1.50 -4.40
CA MET A 191 -8.55 0.74 -5.55
C MET A 191 -7.41 0.03 -6.28
N CYS A 192 -7.58 -1.26 -6.54
CA CYS A 192 -6.65 -2.03 -7.36
C CYS A 192 -7.28 -2.40 -8.70
N THR A 193 -6.76 -1.81 -9.77
CA THR A 193 -7.10 -2.08 -11.17
C THR A 193 -5.91 -2.75 -11.86
N PRO A 194 -6.06 -3.35 -13.06
CA PRO A 194 -4.94 -3.92 -13.79
C PRO A 194 -3.82 -2.89 -14.06
N LYS A 195 -4.19 -1.62 -14.27
CA LYS A 195 -3.23 -0.53 -14.48
C LYS A 195 -2.46 -0.21 -13.20
N THR A 196 -3.16 0.04 -12.10
CA THR A 196 -2.51 0.38 -10.82
C THR A 196 -1.74 -0.80 -10.25
N LEU A 197 -2.18 -2.04 -10.49
CA LEU A 197 -1.44 -3.25 -10.13
C LEU A 197 -0.09 -3.31 -10.85
N ARG A 198 -0.06 -3.11 -12.17
CA ARG A 198 1.18 -3.10 -12.94
C ARG A 198 2.16 -2.03 -12.43
N GLU A 199 1.67 -0.81 -12.22
CA GLU A 199 2.47 0.30 -11.69
C GLU A 199 3.02 -0.02 -10.28
N CYS A 200 2.22 -0.67 -9.43
CA CYS A 200 2.66 -1.08 -8.09
C CYS A 200 3.67 -2.23 -8.13
N ILE A 201 3.56 -3.19 -9.06
CA ILE A 201 4.56 -4.25 -9.26
C ILE A 201 5.92 -3.64 -9.65
N GLU A 202 5.91 -2.71 -10.61
CA GLU A 202 7.13 -2.01 -11.04
C GLU A 202 7.78 -1.26 -9.88
N ARG A 203 6.99 -0.50 -9.10
CA ARG A 203 7.53 0.24 -7.93
C ARG A 203 8.04 -0.65 -6.82
N GLU A 204 7.27 -1.66 -6.45
CA GLU A 204 7.66 -2.58 -5.38
C GLU A 204 8.99 -3.26 -5.72
N THR A 205 9.12 -3.74 -6.96
CA THR A 205 10.35 -4.41 -7.39
C THR A 205 11.54 -3.45 -7.52
N GLU A 206 11.34 -2.21 -7.96
CA GLU A 206 12.41 -1.19 -7.94
C GLU A 206 12.87 -0.84 -6.51
N GLU A 207 11.94 -0.65 -5.56
CA GLU A 207 12.29 -0.40 -4.17
C GLU A 207 13.02 -1.60 -3.54
N LEU A 208 12.58 -2.83 -3.82
CA LEU A 208 13.25 -4.03 -3.35
C LEU A 208 14.65 -4.19 -3.96
N LYS A 209 14.82 -3.97 -5.27
CA LYS A 209 16.15 -3.94 -5.92
C LYS A 209 17.06 -2.91 -5.29
N TRP A 210 16.54 -1.71 -5.01
CA TRP A 210 17.28 -0.66 -4.31
C TRP A 210 17.67 -1.09 -2.90
N SER A 211 16.76 -1.73 -2.17
CA SER A 211 17.02 -2.22 -0.81
C SER A 211 18.14 -3.29 -0.79
N VAL A 212 18.17 -4.19 -1.77
CA VAL A 212 19.27 -5.17 -1.97
C VAL A 212 20.57 -4.45 -2.29
N GLU A 213 20.54 -3.53 -3.25
CA GLU A 213 21.72 -2.79 -3.70
C GLU A 213 22.36 -2.01 -2.55
N ILE A 214 21.57 -1.24 -1.82
CA ILE A 214 22.05 -0.45 -0.67
C ILE A 214 22.48 -1.35 0.48
N GLY A 215 21.68 -2.36 0.84
CA GLY A 215 22.02 -3.25 1.96
C GLY A 215 23.33 -3.99 1.74
N ILE A 216 23.60 -4.45 0.51
CA ILE A 216 24.90 -5.08 0.18
C ILE A 216 26.03 -4.06 0.08
N ALA A 217 25.82 -2.94 -0.63
CA ALA A 217 26.86 -1.95 -0.90
C ALA A 217 27.31 -1.17 0.35
N LYS A 218 26.37 -0.93 1.27
CA LYS A 218 26.59 -0.16 2.50
C LYS A 218 26.69 -1.03 3.75
N LYS A 219 26.59 -2.36 3.62
CA LYS A 219 26.59 -3.30 4.74
C LYS A 219 25.47 -2.98 5.74
N LEU A 220 24.25 -2.80 5.23
CA LEU A 220 23.05 -2.48 6.02
C LEU A 220 22.02 -3.61 5.86
N PRO A 221 22.20 -4.76 6.52
CA PRO A 221 21.26 -5.88 6.42
C PRO A 221 19.83 -5.51 6.87
N GLU A 222 19.68 -4.52 7.76
CA GLU A 222 18.38 -4.06 8.24
C GLU A 222 17.50 -3.38 7.18
N VAL A 223 18.07 -2.95 6.04
CA VAL A 223 17.27 -2.33 4.98
C VAL A 223 16.70 -3.34 3.99
N PHE A 224 17.09 -4.62 4.05
CA PHE A 224 16.58 -5.62 3.12
C PHE A 224 15.08 -5.83 3.25
N GLY A 225 14.35 -5.71 2.14
CA GLY A 225 12.90 -5.94 2.09
C GLY A 225 12.08 -4.79 2.65
N VAL A 226 12.70 -3.64 2.90
CA VAL A 226 12.02 -2.42 3.33
C VAL A 226 11.56 -1.65 2.11
N THR A 227 10.25 -1.45 2.00
CA THR A 227 9.61 -0.65 0.95
C THR A 227 8.69 0.39 1.60
N ARG A 228 8.15 1.32 0.82
CA ARG A 228 7.14 2.26 1.31
C ARG A 228 5.83 1.58 1.69
N SER A 229 5.55 0.40 1.15
CA SER A 229 4.34 -0.37 1.44
C SER A 229 4.44 -1.13 2.77
N GLY A 230 5.66 -1.41 3.24
CA GLY A 230 5.95 -2.01 4.55
C GLY A 230 7.28 -2.78 4.59
N PHE A 231 7.37 -3.72 5.54
CA PHE A 231 8.49 -4.65 5.66
C PHE A 231 8.10 -6.02 5.10
N CYS A 232 8.88 -6.53 4.16
CA CYS A 232 8.67 -7.84 3.58
C CYS A 232 9.32 -8.93 4.45
N GLY A 233 8.53 -9.90 4.90
CA GLY A 233 9.01 -11.09 5.62
C GLY A 233 9.68 -12.15 4.73
N ASN A 234 10.40 -11.76 3.69
CA ASN A 234 11.02 -12.69 2.74
C ASN A 234 12.24 -13.42 3.32
N PRO A 235 12.75 -14.48 2.65
CA PRO A 235 13.88 -15.27 3.16
C PRO A 235 15.13 -14.42 3.45
N LEU A 236 15.52 -13.51 2.55
CA LEU A 236 16.69 -12.64 2.75
C LEU A 236 16.52 -11.73 3.97
N THR A 237 15.36 -11.11 4.15
CA THR A 237 15.07 -10.24 5.31
C THR A 237 15.07 -11.03 6.63
N GLN A 238 14.46 -12.22 6.64
CA GLN A 238 14.45 -13.08 7.84
C GLN A 238 15.86 -13.54 8.22
N MET A 239 16.63 -14.04 7.24
CA MET A 239 18.02 -14.46 7.47
C MET A 239 18.90 -13.29 7.90
N ALA A 240 18.68 -12.10 7.34
CA ALA A 240 19.41 -10.89 7.72
C ALA A 240 19.17 -10.52 9.19
N SER A 241 17.92 -10.54 9.64
CA SER A 241 17.58 -10.28 11.05
C SER A 241 18.21 -11.33 11.97
N TYR A 242 18.10 -12.62 11.62
CA TYR A 242 18.66 -13.71 12.40
C TYR A 242 20.20 -13.63 12.49
N TYR A 243 20.90 -13.50 11.36
CA TYR A 243 22.36 -13.42 11.33
C TYR A 243 22.90 -12.14 11.94
N LEU A 244 22.22 -11.01 11.80
CA LEU A 244 22.64 -9.77 12.46
C LEU A 244 22.59 -9.94 13.99
N SER A 245 21.52 -10.56 14.49
CA SER A 245 21.34 -10.79 15.92
C SER A 245 22.40 -11.75 16.48
N GLU A 246 22.68 -12.85 15.76
CA GLU A 246 23.71 -13.83 16.12
C GLU A 246 25.11 -13.19 16.14
N GLU A 247 25.48 -12.50 15.05
CA GLU A 247 26.80 -11.86 14.95
C GLU A 247 26.98 -10.73 15.96
N PHE A 248 25.95 -9.91 16.20
CA PHE A 248 26.02 -8.83 17.17
C PHE A 248 26.21 -9.35 18.59
N LYS A 249 25.50 -10.41 18.96
CA LYS A 249 25.67 -11.09 20.25
C LYS A 249 27.11 -11.59 20.42
N ASN A 250 27.67 -12.26 19.40
CA ASN A 250 29.04 -12.77 19.44
C ASN A 250 30.07 -11.65 19.64
N GLN A 251 29.88 -10.49 18.99
CA GLN A 251 30.78 -9.33 19.14
C GLN A 251 30.72 -8.73 20.55
N ILE A 252 29.52 -8.57 21.12
CA ILE A 252 29.36 -8.09 22.50
C ILE A 252 30.03 -9.05 23.49
N GLU A 253 29.83 -10.36 23.33
CA GLU A 253 30.44 -11.37 24.21
C GLU A 253 31.97 -11.39 24.13
N SER A 254 32.55 -10.95 23.02
CA SER A 254 34.01 -10.78 22.87
C SER A 254 34.58 -9.50 23.50
N GLY A 255 33.72 -8.62 24.04
CA GLY A 255 34.13 -7.40 24.76
C GLY A 255 34.49 -6.20 23.87
N GLU A 256 34.05 -6.19 22.62
CA GLU A 256 34.20 -5.05 21.70
C GLU A 256 33.27 -3.87 22.09
N ASP A 257 33.61 -2.65 21.63
CA ASP A 257 32.71 -1.50 21.73
C ASP A 257 31.39 -1.76 20.98
N ILE A 258 30.28 -1.19 21.46
CA ILE A 258 28.93 -1.45 20.91
C ILE A 258 28.82 -1.01 19.43
N LEU A 259 29.41 0.13 19.07
CA LEU A 259 29.32 0.65 17.70
C LEU A 259 30.22 -0.14 16.74
N GLU A 260 31.40 -0.54 17.22
CA GLU A 260 32.32 -1.40 16.47
C GLU A 260 31.70 -2.79 16.27
N SER A 261 31.12 -3.35 17.34
CA SER A 261 30.40 -4.64 17.33
C SER A 261 29.31 -4.65 16.28
N LEU A 262 28.49 -3.60 16.21
CA LEU A 262 27.41 -3.50 15.23
C LEU A 262 27.95 -3.43 13.80
N THR A 263 29.01 -2.65 13.59
CA THR A 263 29.63 -2.49 12.26
C THR A 263 30.25 -3.80 11.76
N ALA A 264 30.94 -4.53 12.66
CA ALA A 264 31.51 -5.83 12.37
C ALA A 264 30.42 -6.88 12.13
N ALA A 265 29.38 -6.92 12.96
CA ALA A 265 28.25 -7.82 12.81
C ALA A 265 27.56 -7.62 11.45
N ARG A 266 27.22 -6.38 11.10
CA ARG A 266 26.65 -6.04 9.78
C ARG A 266 27.49 -6.55 8.61
N SER A 267 28.81 -6.35 8.68
CA SER A 267 29.74 -6.77 7.64
C SER A 267 29.79 -8.29 7.48
N LYS A 268 29.86 -9.03 8.61
CA LYS A 268 29.83 -10.49 8.65
C LYS A 268 28.49 -11.04 8.15
N THR A 269 27.38 -10.48 8.61
CA THR A 269 26.02 -10.84 8.16
C THR A 269 25.88 -10.73 6.64
N VAL A 270 26.24 -9.58 6.04
CA VAL A 270 26.13 -9.41 4.58
C VAL A 270 27.06 -10.36 3.84
N SER A 271 28.27 -10.61 4.34
CA SER A 271 29.19 -11.59 3.74
C SER A 271 28.62 -13.01 3.78
N ARG A 272 27.96 -13.38 4.89
CA ARG A 272 27.33 -14.69 5.06
C ARG A 272 26.13 -14.86 4.13
N LEU A 273 25.22 -13.88 4.11
CA LEU A 273 24.04 -13.87 3.24
C LEU A 273 24.41 -14.00 1.76
N THR A 274 25.36 -13.18 1.30
CA THR A 274 25.75 -13.18 -0.13
C THR A 274 26.35 -14.51 -0.55
N LYS A 275 27.11 -15.17 0.34
CA LYS A 275 27.68 -16.50 0.10
C LYS A 275 26.61 -17.60 0.11
N GLU A 276 25.78 -17.64 1.14
CA GLU A 276 24.80 -18.72 1.32
C GLU A 276 23.65 -18.67 0.32
N MET A 277 23.21 -17.47 -0.08
CA MET A 277 22.14 -17.29 -1.06
C MET A 277 22.65 -17.21 -2.51
N ASP A 278 23.96 -17.38 -2.72
CA ASP A 278 24.61 -17.29 -4.04
C ASP A 278 24.24 -15.98 -4.79
N ILE A 279 24.36 -14.86 -4.06
CA ILE A 279 24.14 -13.51 -4.57
C ILE A 279 25.50 -12.91 -4.90
N SER A 280 25.68 -12.54 -6.17
CA SER A 280 26.90 -11.91 -6.66
C SER A 280 27.24 -10.64 -5.88
N SER A 281 28.53 -10.29 -5.82
CA SER A 281 28.98 -8.97 -5.36
C SER A 281 28.93 -7.91 -6.46
N CYS A 282 28.77 -8.30 -7.72
CA CYS A 282 28.78 -7.41 -8.88
C CYS A 282 27.54 -6.51 -8.92
N LYS A 283 27.77 -5.19 -9.01
CA LYS A 283 26.70 -4.20 -9.19
C LYS A 283 25.86 -4.52 -10.44
N GLY A 284 24.55 -4.32 -10.36
CA GLY A 284 23.60 -4.63 -11.44
C GLY A 284 23.17 -6.11 -11.50
N ILE A 285 24.06 -7.06 -11.21
CA ILE A 285 23.72 -8.49 -11.12
C ILE A 285 23.14 -8.83 -9.75
N ARG A 286 23.76 -8.31 -8.70
CA ARG A 286 23.39 -8.61 -7.31
C ARG A 286 21.97 -8.21 -6.95
N GLN A 287 21.46 -7.10 -7.50
CA GLN A 287 20.10 -6.64 -7.23
C GLN A 287 19.06 -7.60 -7.83
N LEU A 288 19.30 -8.13 -9.04
CA LEU A 288 18.40 -9.08 -9.69
C LEU A 288 18.44 -10.45 -9.01
N GLN A 289 19.64 -10.93 -8.68
CA GLN A 289 19.80 -12.18 -7.94
C GLN A 289 19.24 -12.08 -6.52
N GLY A 290 19.48 -10.97 -5.83
CA GLY A 290 18.96 -10.75 -4.48
C GLY A 290 17.44 -10.60 -4.48
N LEU A 291 16.84 -9.96 -5.49
CA LEU A 291 15.39 -9.91 -5.65
C LEU A 291 14.80 -11.32 -5.83
N LYS A 292 15.33 -12.09 -6.80
CA LYS A 292 14.76 -13.39 -7.17
C LYS A 292 15.10 -14.51 -6.20
N LYS A 293 16.39 -14.73 -5.91
CA LYS A 293 16.86 -15.79 -5.01
C LYS A 293 16.67 -15.41 -3.53
N GLY A 294 16.93 -14.15 -3.21
CA GLY A 294 16.92 -13.66 -1.84
C GLY A 294 15.51 -13.36 -1.34
N MET A 295 14.81 -12.50 -2.06
CA MET A 295 13.52 -11.96 -1.63
C MET A 295 12.31 -12.72 -2.17
N PHE A 296 12.50 -13.69 -3.07
CA PHE A 296 11.41 -14.45 -3.69
C PHE A 296 10.42 -13.54 -4.44
N HIS A 297 10.97 -12.56 -5.17
CA HIS A 297 10.22 -11.60 -5.99
C HIS A 297 10.62 -11.70 -7.46
N ASP A 298 9.75 -11.24 -8.35
CA ASP A 298 10.01 -11.25 -9.79
C ASP A 298 9.64 -9.90 -10.42
N ASP A 299 10.57 -9.28 -11.15
CA ASP A 299 10.41 -7.98 -11.80
C ASP A 299 10.10 -8.05 -13.30
N THR A 300 9.88 -9.24 -13.85
CA THR A 300 9.43 -9.42 -15.24
C THR A 300 8.08 -8.72 -15.47
N PRO A 301 7.95 -7.84 -16.48
CA PRO A 301 6.67 -7.21 -16.78
C PRO A 301 5.60 -8.25 -17.13
N GLU A 302 4.41 -8.10 -16.55
CA GLU A 302 3.27 -8.98 -16.81
C GLU A 302 2.32 -8.38 -17.84
N GLU A 303 1.74 -9.24 -18.68
CA GLU A 303 0.76 -8.81 -19.66
C GLU A 303 -0.54 -8.32 -18.98
N MET A 304 -1.13 -7.27 -19.53
CA MET A 304 -2.38 -6.70 -19.01
C MET A 304 -3.52 -7.73 -18.94
N GLN A 305 -3.54 -8.69 -19.86
CA GLN A 305 -4.53 -9.78 -19.86
C GLN A 305 -4.33 -10.73 -18.66
N VAL A 306 -3.08 -11.05 -18.30
CA VAL A 306 -2.75 -11.85 -17.12
C VAL A 306 -3.20 -11.12 -15.86
N LEU A 307 -2.84 -9.83 -15.73
CA LEU A 307 -3.22 -9.01 -14.56
C LEU A 307 -4.74 -8.89 -14.40
N ARG A 308 -5.49 -8.80 -15.51
CA ARG A 308 -6.96 -8.86 -15.47
C ARG A 308 -7.43 -10.20 -14.91
N ARG A 309 -6.93 -11.32 -15.41
CA ARG A 309 -7.31 -12.66 -14.91
C ARG A 309 -6.99 -12.82 -13.43
N VAL A 310 -5.83 -12.35 -12.97
CA VAL A 310 -5.43 -12.33 -11.56
C VAL A 310 -6.44 -11.56 -10.71
N ILE A 311 -6.76 -10.31 -11.03
CA ILE A 311 -7.70 -9.49 -10.24
C ILE A 311 -9.12 -10.10 -10.22
N THR A 312 -9.54 -10.76 -11.31
CA THR A 312 -10.84 -11.45 -11.36
C THR A 312 -10.94 -12.59 -10.33
N LYS A 313 -9.83 -13.19 -9.89
CA LYS A 313 -9.83 -14.26 -8.88
C LYS A 313 -10.09 -13.77 -7.46
N PHE A 314 -9.97 -12.47 -7.21
CA PHE A 314 -10.31 -11.87 -5.92
C PHE A 314 -11.76 -11.38 -5.91
N PRO A 315 -12.43 -11.38 -4.75
CA PRO A 315 -13.70 -10.68 -4.59
C PRO A 315 -13.53 -9.17 -4.85
N ALA A 316 -14.63 -8.50 -5.16
CA ALA A 316 -14.60 -7.06 -5.47
C ALA A 316 -14.27 -6.19 -4.25
N ASN A 317 -14.51 -6.69 -3.04
CA ASN A 317 -14.28 -6.06 -1.75
C ASN A 317 -14.36 -7.19 -0.67
N PRO A 318 -13.97 -6.95 0.60
CA PRO A 318 -13.92 -8.02 1.60
C PRO A 318 -15.27 -8.42 2.22
N TRP A 319 -16.37 -7.77 1.84
CA TRP A 319 -17.71 -8.09 2.36
C TRP A 319 -18.52 -9.01 1.44
N ASN A 320 -17.93 -9.45 0.33
CA ASN A 320 -18.54 -10.33 -0.68
C ASN A 320 -17.75 -11.61 -0.85
#